data_AF-W4SKD2-F1
#
_entry.id   AF-W4SKD2-F1
#
_cell.length_a   1.000
_cell.length_b   1.000
_cell.length_c   1.000
_cell.angle_alpha   90.00
_cell.angle_beta   90.00
_cell.angle_gamma   90.00
#
_symmetry.space_group_name_H-M   'P 1'
#
loop_
_entity.id
_entity.type
_entity.pdbx_description
1 polymer ?
#
loop_
_entity_poly.entity_id
_entity_poly.type
_entity_poly.pdbx_seq_one_letter_code
_entity_poly.pdbx_strand_id
1 'polypeptide(L)'
;MPFVTSTDPLRKRIFSRPSPAIIHTNRCLMSQATATTSRLQRAAHWSRKELLPLLVLLVLMTAARSSFANHYQVPSGSMQPTLEPGDRVVVDMHAYGWRLPLSNRILVDGDRPQRGEVVVFDSPRDGTRLIKRVVAVAGDRVDLIDGHLQINDKPLAVEGGDAERFGAHLAQLNLGNGGGPNIAGLTVPPGKLLMLGDHRGNSLDGRYFGLVDAAAVYGKAVAVYYRRGEGLEWQRL
;
A
#
# COMPACT_ATOMS: atom_id res chain seq x y z
N MET A 1 109.17 -0.99 50.80
CA MET A 1 110.03 -0.65 49.65
C MET A 1 111.34 -1.41 49.86
N PRO A 2 111.89 -2.16 48.88
CA PRO A 2 111.40 -2.35 47.51
C PRO A 2 110.19 -3.31 47.38
N PHE A 3 110.27 -4.29 46.47
CA PHE A 3 109.35 -4.42 45.32
C PHE A 3 109.65 -5.72 44.52
N VAL A 4 109.00 -5.91 43.36
CA VAL A 4 109.19 -6.97 42.33
C VAL A 4 108.72 -8.38 42.77
N THR A 5 107.71 -9.12 42.25
CA THR A 5 106.85 -9.22 41.04
C THR A 5 107.22 -10.33 40.01
N SER A 6 106.19 -11.10 39.58
CA SER A 6 106.13 -11.99 38.37
C SER A 6 106.80 -13.38 38.48
N THR A 7 106.33 -14.52 37.92
CA THR A 7 105.15 -14.85 37.05
C THR A 7 104.84 -16.37 36.99
N ASP A 8 103.56 -16.75 36.73
CA ASP A 8 103.06 -17.95 35.99
C ASP A 8 103.35 -19.42 36.50
N PRO A 9 102.71 -20.51 36.01
CA PRO A 9 101.49 -20.65 35.18
C PRO A 9 100.47 -21.76 35.59
N LEU A 10 99.34 -21.86 34.84
CA LEU A 10 98.48 -23.06 34.57
C LEU A 10 97.79 -23.86 35.72
N ARG A 11 96.44 -23.91 35.70
CA ARG A 11 95.69 -25.08 35.15
C ARG A 11 94.19 -24.84 34.93
N LYS A 12 93.65 -25.42 33.86
CA LYS A 12 92.23 -25.41 33.44
C LYS A 12 91.34 -26.20 34.40
N ARG A 13 90.12 -25.71 34.67
CA ARG A 13 88.93 -26.58 34.86
C ARG A 13 87.69 -25.95 34.22
N ILE A 14 87.16 -26.64 33.22
CA ILE A 14 85.87 -26.40 32.59
C ILE A 14 84.80 -26.98 33.53
N PHE A 15 83.73 -26.24 33.83
CA PHE A 15 82.45 -26.84 34.18
C PHE A 15 81.28 -26.02 33.62
N SER A 16 80.26 -26.74 33.19
CA SER A 16 79.15 -26.27 32.35
C SER A 16 78.05 -25.54 33.11
N ARG A 17 77.45 -24.54 32.47
CA ARG A 17 76.14 -23.98 32.86
C ARG A 17 75.03 -25.04 32.73
N PRO A 18 73.95 -24.91 33.50
CA PRO A 18 72.60 -25.04 32.96
C PRO A 18 71.94 -23.66 32.81
N SER A 19 71.04 -23.55 31.83
CA SER A 19 70.34 -22.32 31.44
C SER A 19 69.08 -22.07 32.29
N PRO A 20 68.65 -20.82 32.52
CA PRO A 20 67.34 -20.55 33.11
C PRO A 20 66.23 -20.79 32.07
N ALA A 21 65.48 -21.85 32.26
CA ALA A 21 64.18 -22.13 31.64
C ALA A 21 63.33 -22.83 32.73
N ILE A 22 62.02 -22.65 32.87
CA ILE A 22 61.01 -22.16 31.93
C ILE A 22 60.04 -21.24 32.70
N ILE A 23 59.85 -19.99 32.26
CA ILE A 23 58.69 -19.16 32.60
C ILE A 23 58.15 -18.60 31.28
N HIS A 24 56.82 -18.53 31.15
CA HIS A 24 56.05 -18.23 29.93
C HIS A 24 55.97 -19.34 28.87
N THR A 25 54.83 -20.07 28.88
CA THR A 25 53.98 -20.30 27.68
C THR A 25 52.68 -21.02 28.08
N ASN A 26 51.73 -20.30 28.67
CA ASN A 26 50.34 -20.81 28.83
C ASN A 26 49.25 -19.72 28.85
N ARG A 27 49.56 -18.50 28.39
CA ARG A 27 48.64 -17.34 28.41
C ARG A 27 48.20 -16.81 27.04
N CYS A 28 48.51 -17.53 25.95
CA CYS A 28 48.23 -17.06 24.59
C CYS A 28 47.02 -17.75 23.92
N LEU A 29 46.77 -19.03 24.21
CA LEU A 29 45.75 -19.83 23.51
C LEU A 29 44.30 -19.63 23.99
N MET A 30 44.07 -19.14 25.22
CA MET A 30 42.71 -18.90 25.75
C MET A 30 42.17 -17.47 25.47
N SER A 31 42.93 -16.62 24.77
CA SER A 31 42.54 -15.21 24.54
C SER A 31 41.67 -15.00 23.29
N GLN A 32 41.78 -15.86 22.27
CA GLN A 32 41.15 -15.61 20.97
C GLN A 32 39.69 -16.10 20.88
N ALA A 33 39.26 -17.05 21.71
CA ALA A 33 37.91 -17.60 21.68
C ALA A 33 36.82 -16.68 22.28
N THR A 34 37.21 -15.67 23.06
CA THR A 34 36.27 -14.81 23.81
C THR A 34 35.93 -13.50 23.09
N ALA A 35 36.77 -13.05 22.15
CA ALA A 35 36.58 -11.77 21.46
C ALA A 35 35.38 -11.79 20.49
N THR A 36 35.23 -12.86 19.71
CA THR A 36 34.24 -12.98 18.62
C THR A 36 32.81 -13.01 19.15
N THR A 37 32.56 -13.77 20.22
CA THR A 37 31.26 -13.88 20.91
C THR A 37 30.74 -12.52 21.37
N SER A 38 31.66 -11.66 21.84
CA SER A 38 31.31 -10.36 22.42
C SER A 38 30.77 -9.33 21.41
N ARG A 39 31.08 -9.46 20.11
CA ARG A 39 30.56 -8.54 19.07
C ARG A 39 29.16 -8.94 18.64
N LEU A 40 28.93 -10.23 18.42
CA LEU A 40 27.61 -10.76 18.06
C LEU A 40 26.58 -10.58 19.18
N GLN A 41 26.96 -10.83 20.44
CA GLN A 41 26.09 -10.61 21.59
C GLN A 41 25.76 -9.13 21.82
N ARG A 42 26.73 -8.21 21.61
CA ARG A 42 26.47 -6.76 21.69
C ARG A 42 25.57 -6.27 20.56
N ALA A 43 25.78 -6.74 19.33
CA ALA A 43 24.90 -6.44 18.21
C ALA A 43 23.46 -6.97 18.44
N ALA A 44 23.31 -8.17 18.99
CA ALA A 44 22.00 -8.74 19.34
C ALA A 44 21.28 -8.01 20.49
N HIS A 45 22.02 -7.52 21.48
CA HIS A 45 21.44 -6.71 22.57
C HIS A 45 21.06 -5.30 22.13
N TRP A 46 21.89 -4.68 21.28
CA TRP A 46 21.59 -3.37 20.69
C TRP A 46 20.40 -3.46 19.73
N SER A 47 20.36 -4.47 18.86
CA SER A 47 19.26 -4.66 17.91
C SER A 47 17.91 -4.84 18.62
N ARG A 48 17.82 -5.61 19.71
CA ARG A 48 16.56 -5.76 20.46
C ARG A 48 16.06 -4.47 21.10
N LYS A 49 16.95 -3.53 21.44
CA LYS A 49 16.57 -2.22 21.99
C LYS A 49 16.08 -1.23 20.94
N GLU A 50 16.62 -1.29 19.72
CA GLU A 50 16.19 -0.43 18.60
C GLU A 50 15.03 -1.04 17.79
N LEU A 51 14.90 -2.38 17.74
CA LEU A 51 13.81 -3.04 17.02
C LEU A 51 12.44 -2.74 17.64
N LEU A 52 12.35 -2.63 18.96
CA LEU A 52 11.10 -2.32 19.65
C LEU A 52 10.55 -0.91 19.34
N PRO A 53 11.31 0.20 19.46
CA PRO A 53 10.83 1.52 19.06
C PRO A 53 10.60 1.62 17.55
N LEU A 54 11.36 0.90 16.70
CA LEU A 54 11.07 0.82 15.26
C LEU A 54 9.75 0.08 14.97
N LEU A 55 9.47 -1.03 15.67
CA LEU A 55 8.18 -1.73 15.57
C LEU A 55 7.03 -0.89 16.10
N VAL A 56 7.20 -0.21 17.24
CA VAL A 56 6.18 0.69 17.80
C VAL A 56 5.95 1.87 16.87
N LEU A 57 6.99 2.48 16.29
CA LEU A 57 6.87 3.53 15.28
C LEU A 57 6.14 3.02 14.03
N LEU A 58 6.49 1.83 13.53
CA LEU A 58 5.82 1.22 12.38
C LEU A 58 4.33 0.95 12.68
N VAL A 59 4.02 0.39 13.85
CA VAL A 59 2.64 0.13 14.32
C VAL A 59 1.86 1.44 14.46
N LEU A 60 2.45 2.48 15.07
CA LEU A 60 1.83 3.80 15.20
C LEU A 60 1.64 4.47 13.83
N MET A 61 2.59 4.35 12.90
CA MET A 61 2.44 4.84 11.53
C MET A 61 1.34 4.10 10.77
N THR A 62 1.24 2.78 10.90
CA THR A 62 0.15 2.01 10.28
C THR A 62 -1.21 2.29 10.91
N ALA A 63 -1.28 2.39 12.24
CA ALA A 63 -2.52 2.65 12.97
C ALA A 63 -3.04 4.08 12.76
N ALA A 64 -2.13 5.07 12.75
CA ALA A 64 -2.48 6.43 12.34
C ALA A 64 -2.99 6.43 10.91
N ARG A 65 -2.28 5.79 9.96
CA ARG A 65 -2.70 5.71 8.55
C ARG A 65 -4.07 5.05 8.37
N SER A 66 -4.36 3.95 9.07
CA SER A 66 -5.65 3.23 8.96
C SER A 66 -6.80 3.91 9.69
N SER A 67 -6.53 4.66 10.76
CA SER A 67 -7.57 5.44 11.44
C SER A 67 -8.03 6.65 10.61
N PHE A 68 -7.28 7.06 9.59
CA PHE A 68 -7.76 8.01 8.60
C PHE A 68 -8.55 7.29 7.50
N ALA A 69 -9.85 7.11 7.75
CA ALA A 69 -10.82 7.21 6.67
C ALA A 69 -10.67 8.61 6.06
N ASN A 70 -9.83 8.74 5.02
CA ASN A 70 -9.53 10.07 4.46
C ASN A 70 -10.83 10.61 3.88
N HIS A 71 -11.27 11.74 4.42
CA HIS A 71 -12.37 12.51 3.87
C HIS A 71 -11.96 13.00 2.49
N TYR A 72 -12.74 12.69 1.46
CA TYR A 72 -12.54 13.26 0.13
C TYR A 72 -13.64 14.28 -0.15
N GLN A 73 -13.23 15.47 -0.58
CA GLN A 73 -14.16 16.45 -1.14
C GLN A 73 -14.36 16.15 -2.62
N VAL A 74 -15.62 16.05 -3.06
CA VAL A 74 -15.97 15.78 -4.46
C VAL A 74 -15.79 17.07 -5.29
N PRO A 75 -14.92 17.08 -6.33
CA PRO A 75 -14.62 18.32 -7.06
C PRO A 75 -15.50 18.55 -8.31
N SER A 76 -16.29 17.55 -8.75
CA SER A 76 -17.00 17.60 -10.03
C SER A 76 -18.37 16.91 -9.96
N GLY A 77 -19.32 17.37 -10.80
CA GLY A 77 -20.69 16.84 -10.86
C GLY A 77 -20.86 15.57 -11.71
N SER A 78 -19.78 14.87 -12.06
CA SER A 78 -19.85 13.68 -12.92
C SER A 78 -20.50 12.45 -12.28
N MET A 79 -20.78 12.53 -10.98
CA MET A 79 -21.47 11.51 -10.17
C MET A 79 -22.85 11.98 -9.68
N GLN A 80 -23.40 13.07 -10.23
CA GLN A 80 -24.78 13.50 -9.93
C GLN A 80 -25.80 12.47 -10.43
N PRO A 81 -26.91 12.25 -9.72
CA PRO A 81 -27.33 12.91 -8.47
C PRO A 81 -26.74 12.27 -7.20
N THR A 82 -25.98 11.17 -7.31
CA THR A 82 -25.43 10.44 -6.15
C THR A 82 -24.44 11.27 -5.34
N LEU A 83 -23.60 12.07 -6.00
CA LEU A 83 -22.61 12.95 -5.36
C LEU A 83 -22.61 14.34 -6.00
N GLU A 84 -22.71 15.37 -5.18
CA GLU A 84 -22.72 16.77 -5.60
C GLU A 84 -21.33 17.45 -5.44
N PRO A 85 -21.01 18.48 -6.26
CA PRO A 85 -19.78 19.25 -6.11
C PRO A 85 -19.65 19.94 -4.74
N GLY A 86 -18.69 19.49 -3.95
CA GLY A 86 -18.42 19.97 -2.60
C GLY A 86 -18.85 19.00 -1.49
N ASP A 87 -19.53 17.89 -1.82
CA ASP A 87 -19.81 16.81 -0.88
C ASP A 87 -18.53 16.24 -0.28
N ARG A 88 -18.60 15.78 0.97
CA ARG A 88 -17.51 15.08 1.63
C ARG A 88 -17.90 13.62 1.85
N VAL A 89 -17.12 12.73 1.25
CA VAL A 89 -17.34 11.28 1.33
C VAL A 89 -16.36 10.61 2.28
N VAL A 90 -16.86 9.59 2.97
CA VAL A 90 -16.05 8.61 3.70
C VAL A 90 -15.57 7.56 2.71
N VAL A 91 -14.26 7.31 2.68
CA VAL A 91 -13.65 6.30 1.81
C VAL A 91 -12.95 5.24 2.65
N ASP A 92 -13.36 3.99 2.47
CA ASP A 92 -12.69 2.81 2.99
C ASP A 92 -11.52 2.43 2.06
N MET A 93 -10.31 2.46 2.61
CA MET A 93 -9.06 2.15 1.90
C MET A 93 -8.63 0.70 2.03
N HIS A 94 -9.30 -0.05 2.90
CA HIS A 94 -9.00 -1.43 3.25
C HIS A 94 -9.94 -2.41 2.54
N ALA A 95 -11.09 -1.95 2.03
CA ALA A 95 -12.03 -2.71 1.20
C ALA A 95 -11.36 -3.58 0.12
N TYR A 96 -10.32 -3.06 -0.55
CA TYR A 96 -9.61 -3.74 -1.64
C TYR A 96 -8.18 -4.17 -1.27
N GLY A 97 -7.93 -4.39 0.02
CA GLY A 97 -6.68 -4.94 0.54
C GLY A 97 -5.78 -3.92 1.22
N TRP A 98 -4.81 -4.42 2.00
CA TRP A 98 -3.88 -3.58 2.75
C TRP A 98 -2.67 -3.21 1.89
N ARG A 99 -2.48 -1.91 1.59
CA ARG A 99 -1.29 -1.41 0.88
C ARG A 99 -0.16 -1.06 1.86
N LEU A 100 1.07 -1.41 1.51
CA LEU A 100 2.26 -1.04 2.28
C LEU A 100 2.41 0.50 2.35
N PRO A 101 2.78 1.09 3.49
CA PRO A 101 3.22 2.48 3.51
C PRO A 101 4.45 2.64 2.61
N LEU A 102 4.51 3.74 1.86
CA LEU A 102 5.60 4.07 0.92
C LEU A 102 5.72 3.15 -0.31
N SER A 103 4.76 2.23 -0.57
CA SER A 103 4.80 1.35 -1.74
C SER A 103 3.41 1.00 -2.26
N ASN A 104 3.26 0.86 -3.59
CA ASN A 104 1.99 0.41 -4.20
C ASN A 104 1.75 -1.11 -4.07
N ARG A 105 2.59 -1.83 -3.30
CA ARG A 105 2.42 -3.27 -3.07
C ARG A 105 1.30 -3.55 -2.07
N ILE A 106 0.38 -4.42 -2.47
CA ILE A 106 -0.64 -5.01 -1.60
C ILE A 106 0.04 -6.09 -0.75
N LEU A 107 -0.18 -6.06 0.57
CA LEU A 107 0.36 -7.01 1.55
C LEU A 107 -0.65 -8.11 1.89
N VAL A 108 -1.94 -7.75 1.87
CA VAL A 108 -3.08 -8.64 2.11
C VAL A 108 -4.11 -8.33 1.05
N ASP A 109 -4.43 -9.31 0.21
CA ASP A 109 -5.52 -9.20 -0.76
C ASP A 109 -6.84 -9.02 -0.01
N GLY A 110 -7.61 -8.00 -0.38
CA GLY A 110 -8.97 -7.78 0.12
C GLY A 110 -10.03 -8.30 -0.84
N ASP A 111 -11.24 -7.79 -0.69
CA ASP A 111 -12.29 -8.06 -1.66
C ASP A 111 -11.95 -7.45 -3.03
N ARG A 112 -12.59 -7.95 -4.08
CA ARG A 112 -12.50 -7.36 -5.42
C ARG A 112 -13.61 -6.32 -5.60
N PRO A 113 -13.35 -5.18 -6.27
CA PRO A 113 -14.38 -4.21 -6.61
C PRO A 113 -15.56 -4.86 -7.32
N GLN A 114 -16.76 -4.64 -6.79
CA GLN A 114 -18.01 -5.24 -7.24
C GLN A 114 -18.82 -4.26 -8.07
N ARG A 115 -19.76 -4.77 -8.87
CA ARG A 115 -20.68 -3.90 -9.63
C ARG A 115 -21.55 -3.08 -8.69
N GLY A 116 -21.80 -1.83 -9.06
CA GLY A 116 -22.57 -0.85 -8.31
C GLY A 116 -21.75 -0.07 -7.28
N GLU A 117 -20.53 -0.50 -6.93
CA GLU A 117 -19.71 0.21 -5.94
C GLU A 117 -19.18 1.54 -6.48
N VAL A 118 -19.26 2.59 -5.67
CA VAL A 118 -18.59 3.87 -5.95
C VAL A 118 -17.15 3.80 -5.44
N VAL A 119 -16.18 4.06 -6.32
CA VAL A 119 -14.75 3.86 -6.03
C VAL A 119 -13.90 5.05 -6.42
N VAL A 120 -12.80 5.22 -5.70
CA VAL A 120 -11.77 6.22 -5.96
C VAL A 120 -10.55 5.55 -6.60
N PHE A 121 -10.04 6.11 -7.69
CA PHE A 121 -8.89 5.58 -8.44
C PHE A 121 -8.13 6.73 -9.14
N ASP A 122 -6.99 6.44 -9.77
CA ASP A 122 -6.28 7.40 -10.61
C ASP A 122 -6.59 7.11 -12.07
N SER A 123 -6.97 8.14 -12.82
CA SER A 123 -7.25 8.06 -14.24
C SER A 123 -6.04 7.48 -15.01
N PRO A 124 -6.22 6.42 -15.83
CA PRO A 124 -5.13 5.84 -16.60
C PRO A 124 -4.62 6.75 -17.72
N ARG A 125 -5.32 7.86 -18.01
CA ARG A 125 -4.99 8.81 -19.07
C ARG A 125 -3.99 9.89 -18.63
N ASP A 126 -4.12 10.38 -17.40
CA ASP A 126 -3.45 11.60 -16.91
C ASP A 126 -3.09 11.56 -15.42
N GLY A 127 -3.42 10.48 -14.70
CA GLY A 127 -3.14 10.33 -13.27
C GLY A 127 -4.06 11.15 -12.35
N THR A 128 -5.06 11.85 -12.89
CA THR A 128 -6.02 12.62 -12.09
C THR A 128 -6.85 11.69 -11.20
N ARG A 129 -6.96 11.99 -9.90
CA ARG A 129 -7.81 11.24 -8.97
C ARG A 129 -9.28 11.42 -9.35
N LEU A 130 -9.96 10.32 -9.66
CA LEU A 130 -11.38 10.30 -10.02
C LEU A 130 -12.19 9.48 -9.02
N ILE A 131 -13.48 9.80 -8.92
CA ILE A 131 -14.52 9.00 -8.27
C ILE A 131 -15.56 8.62 -9.32
N LYS A 132 -15.84 7.31 -9.46
CA LYS A 132 -16.77 6.74 -10.45
C LYS A 132 -17.46 5.50 -9.88
N ARG A 133 -18.55 5.05 -10.52
CA ARG A 133 -19.19 3.76 -10.21
C ARG A 133 -18.57 2.64 -11.03
N VAL A 134 -18.22 1.53 -10.40
CA VAL A 134 -17.87 0.27 -11.08
C VAL A 134 -19.16 -0.29 -11.66
N VAL A 135 -19.28 -0.32 -12.99
CA VAL A 135 -20.49 -0.81 -13.64
C VAL A 135 -20.35 -2.25 -14.12
N ALA A 136 -19.15 -2.65 -14.55
CA ALA A 136 -18.86 -4.00 -15.01
C ALA A 136 -17.46 -4.45 -14.57
N VAL A 137 -17.34 -5.75 -14.33
CA VAL A 137 -16.16 -6.44 -13.81
C VAL A 137 -15.69 -7.51 -14.80
N ALA A 138 -14.51 -8.09 -14.56
CA ALA A 138 -13.95 -9.17 -15.37
C ALA A 138 -14.96 -10.28 -15.73
N GLY A 139 -15.07 -10.59 -17.03
CA GLY A 139 -15.98 -11.59 -17.58
C GLY A 139 -17.31 -11.03 -18.11
N ASP A 140 -17.63 -9.77 -17.82
CA ASP A 140 -18.89 -9.14 -18.23
C ASP A 140 -18.88 -8.73 -19.71
N ARG A 141 -19.94 -9.08 -20.45
CA ARG A 141 -20.27 -8.50 -21.76
C ARG A 141 -21.18 -7.29 -21.54
N VAL A 142 -20.77 -6.12 -22.01
CA VAL A 142 -21.45 -4.84 -21.79
C VAL A 142 -21.92 -4.23 -23.12
N ASP A 143 -23.19 -3.88 -23.16
CA ASP A 143 -23.76 -2.91 -24.09
C ASP A 143 -24.21 -1.68 -23.28
N LEU A 144 -23.94 -0.48 -23.79
CA LEU A 144 -24.35 0.81 -23.24
C LEU A 144 -24.96 1.61 -24.37
N ILE A 145 -26.27 1.81 -24.35
CA ILE A 145 -27.02 2.49 -25.40
C ILE A 145 -27.80 3.64 -24.76
N ASP A 146 -27.59 4.85 -25.28
CA ASP A 146 -28.22 6.11 -24.87
C ASP A 146 -28.14 6.38 -23.36
N GLY A 147 -27.07 5.87 -22.73
CA GLY A 147 -26.81 6.03 -21.31
C GLY A 147 -27.40 4.95 -20.41
N HIS A 148 -28.02 3.89 -20.95
CA HIS A 148 -28.52 2.73 -20.18
C HIS A 148 -27.67 1.47 -20.40
N LEU A 149 -27.34 0.76 -19.32
CA LEU A 149 -26.54 -0.45 -19.36
C LEU A 149 -27.36 -1.73 -19.53
N GLN A 150 -26.82 -2.61 -20.36
CA GLN A 150 -27.17 -4.02 -20.48
C GLN A 150 -25.91 -4.85 -20.24
N ILE A 151 -25.94 -5.77 -19.27
CA ILE A 151 -24.79 -6.63 -18.95
C ILE A 151 -25.19 -8.10 -19.03
N ASN A 152 -24.41 -8.88 -19.78
CA ASN A 152 -24.69 -10.27 -20.10
C ASN A 152 -26.12 -10.43 -20.63
N ASP A 153 -26.44 -9.57 -21.60
CA ASP A 153 -27.71 -9.44 -22.31
C ASP A 153 -28.92 -9.05 -21.43
N LYS A 154 -28.72 -8.69 -20.16
CA LYS A 154 -29.79 -8.25 -19.23
C LYS A 154 -29.73 -6.73 -19.00
N PRO A 155 -30.80 -5.96 -19.29
CA PRO A 155 -30.84 -4.54 -18.96
C PRO A 155 -30.81 -4.34 -17.44
N LEU A 156 -30.11 -3.30 -16.98
CA LEU A 156 -30.04 -2.94 -15.56
C LEU A 156 -31.02 -1.82 -15.19
N ALA A 157 -31.59 -1.13 -16.18
CA ALA A 157 -32.55 -0.06 -15.99
C ALA A 157 -33.78 -0.55 -15.20
N VAL A 158 -34.19 0.25 -14.22
CA VAL A 158 -35.43 0.05 -13.43
C VAL A 158 -36.59 0.76 -14.14
N GLU A 159 -37.84 0.38 -13.82
CA GLU A 159 -39.03 1.11 -14.28
C GLU A 159 -38.89 2.61 -14.00
N GLY A 160 -39.05 3.44 -15.03
CA GLY A 160 -38.73 4.88 -15.02
C GLY A 160 -37.48 5.24 -15.82
N GLY A 161 -36.50 4.32 -15.95
CA GLY A 161 -35.27 4.47 -16.74
C GLY A 161 -34.20 5.37 -16.10
N ASP A 162 -34.56 6.16 -15.11
CA ASP A 162 -33.69 7.08 -14.34
C ASP A 162 -32.81 6.39 -13.29
N ALA A 163 -32.90 5.07 -13.15
CA ALA A 163 -32.06 4.31 -12.23
C ALA A 163 -31.64 2.93 -12.78
N GLU A 164 -30.49 2.43 -12.33
CA GLU A 164 -29.94 1.10 -12.64
C GLU A 164 -29.71 0.27 -11.38
N ARG A 165 -30.02 -1.04 -11.44
CA ARG A 165 -29.89 -1.97 -10.31
C ARG A 165 -28.70 -2.91 -10.47
N PHE A 166 -27.72 -2.75 -9.58
CA PHE A 166 -26.54 -3.62 -9.45
C PHE A 166 -26.70 -4.54 -8.24
N GLY A 167 -27.66 -5.47 -8.35
CA GLY A 167 -28.03 -6.36 -7.24
C GLY A 167 -28.62 -5.58 -6.07
N ALA A 168 -27.86 -5.45 -4.98
CA ALA A 168 -28.24 -4.69 -3.79
C ALA A 168 -28.07 -3.17 -3.93
N HIS A 169 -27.20 -2.70 -4.83
CA HIS A 169 -26.99 -1.27 -5.07
C HIS A 169 -27.98 -0.74 -6.11
N LEU A 170 -28.55 0.44 -5.87
CA LEU A 170 -29.38 1.17 -6.82
C LEU A 170 -28.66 2.49 -7.15
N ALA A 171 -28.34 2.70 -8.42
CA ALA A 171 -27.71 3.92 -8.90
C ALA A 171 -28.76 4.79 -9.60
N GLN A 172 -28.98 6.01 -9.13
CA GLN A 172 -29.73 7.00 -9.92
C GLN A 172 -28.83 7.56 -11.02
N LEU A 173 -29.41 7.89 -12.17
CA LEU A 173 -28.72 8.41 -13.34
C LEU A 173 -29.14 9.85 -13.61
N ASN A 174 -28.18 10.69 -14.01
CA ASN A 174 -28.49 11.96 -14.65
C ASN A 174 -28.21 11.86 -16.15
N LEU A 175 -29.28 11.86 -16.94
CA LEU A 175 -29.28 11.85 -18.40
C LEU A 175 -29.58 13.23 -19.01
N GLY A 176 -29.61 14.29 -18.21
CA GLY A 176 -29.98 15.65 -18.65
C GLY A 176 -29.03 16.26 -19.70
N ASN A 177 -27.77 15.80 -19.72
CA ASN A 177 -26.78 16.10 -20.77
C ASN A 177 -26.65 14.98 -21.82
N GLY A 178 -27.64 14.08 -21.91
CA GLY A 178 -27.64 12.90 -22.77
C GLY A 178 -26.98 11.67 -22.14
N GLY A 179 -26.94 10.57 -22.89
CA GLY A 179 -26.32 9.31 -22.46
C GLY A 179 -24.80 9.23 -22.62
N GLY A 180 -24.19 10.18 -23.33
CA GLY A 180 -22.79 10.15 -23.77
C GLY A 180 -22.49 9.02 -24.77
N PRO A 181 -21.22 8.65 -24.99
CA PRO A 181 -20.84 7.65 -26.00
C PRO A 181 -21.38 6.25 -25.71
N ASN A 182 -21.91 5.59 -26.75
CA ASN A 182 -22.37 4.21 -26.68
C ASN A 182 -21.21 3.21 -26.66
N ILE A 183 -21.42 2.05 -26.04
CA ILE A 183 -20.51 0.89 -26.07
C ILE A 183 -21.30 -0.29 -26.61
N ALA A 184 -20.76 -1.02 -27.58
CA ALA A 184 -21.39 -2.21 -28.16
C ALA A 184 -20.47 -3.43 -27.99
N GLY A 185 -20.94 -4.44 -27.27
CA GLY A 185 -20.32 -5.76 -27.12
C GLY A 185 -18.96 -5.80 -26.43
N LEU A 186 -18.68 -4.88 -25.51
CA LEU A 186 -17.41 -4.85 -24.78
C LEU A 186 -17.36 -5.97 -23.75
N THR A 187 -16.47 -6.95 -23.95
CA THR A 187 -16.15 -7.95 -22.91
C THR A 187 -15.02 -7.44 -22.01
N VAL A 188 -15.26 -7.34 -20.71
CA VAL A 188 -14.27 -6.87 -19.73
C VAL A 188 -13.23 -7.97 -19.42
N PRO A 189 -11.92 -7.75 -19.66
CA PRO A 189 -10.89 -8.75 -19.40
C PRO A 189 -10.67 -9.07 -17.91
N PRO A 190 -10.02 -10.20 -17.58
CA PRO A 190 -9.53 -10.49 -16.24
C PRO A 190 -8.72 -9.33 -15.63
N GLY A 191 -9.02 -8.99 -14.37
CA GLY A 191 -8.33 -7.92 -13.63
C GLY A 191 -8.71 -6.49 -14.03
N LYS A 192 -9.59 -6.30 -15.03
CA LYS A 192 -10.07 -4.99 -15.47
C LYS A 192 -11.50 -4.68 -14.97
N LEU A 193 -11.82 -3.40 -14.97
CA LEU A 193 -13.10 -2.82 -14.57
C LEU A 193 -13.54 -1.78 -15.62
N LEU A 194 -14.84 -1.75 -15.93
CA LEU A 194 -15.47 -0.60 -16.59
C LEU A 194 -16.09 0.29 -15.51
N MET A 195 -15.78 1.59 -15.56
CA MET A 195 -16.29 2.59 -14.63
C MET A 195 -17.00 3.71 -15.38
N LEU A 196 -18.15 4.14 -14.88
CA LEU A 196 -18.93 5.24 -15.45
C LEU A 196 -19.28 6.27 -14.37
N GLY A 197 -19.60 7.49 -14.81
CA GLY A 197 -20.31 8.45 -13.99
C GLY A 197 -21.81 8.17 -13.98
N ASP A 198 -22.46 8.48 -12.86
CA ASP A 198 -23.92 8.48 -12.76
C ASP A 198 -24.53 9.60 -13.61
N HIS A 199 -23.81 10.73 -13.77
CA HIS A 199 -24.14 11.77 -14.73
C HIS A 199 -23.59 11.39 -16.12
N ARG A 200 -24.33 10.53 -16.83
CA ARG A 200 -23.88 9.87 -18.08
C ARG A 200 -23.44 10.86 -19.16
N GLY A 201 -24.15 11.98 -19.33
CA GLY A 201 -23.82 13.00 -20.35
C GLY A 201 -22.64 13.91 -19.98
N ASN A 202 -22.30 14.01 -18.70
CA ASN A 202 -21.32 14.96 -18.15
C ASN A 202 -20.21 14.25 -17.36
N SER A 203 -19.68 13.16 -17.93
CA SER A 203 -18.70 12.32 -17.26
C SER A 203 -17.60 11.84 -18.20
N LEU A 204 -16.39 12.36 -18.00
CA LEU A 204 -15.15 11.73 -18.47
C LEU A 204 -14.90 10.46 -17.63
N ASP A 205 -15.15 9.31 -18.23
CA ASP A 205 -15.07 7.99 -17.61
C ASP A 205 -14.57 6.91 -18.59
N GLY A 206 -14.85 5.63 -18.32
CA GLY A 206 -14.33 4.49 -19.08
C GLY A 206 -14.71 4.47 -20.57
N ARG A 207 -15.72 5.24 -20.99
CA ARG A 207 -16.01 5.48 -22.43
C ARG A 207 -14.91 6.27 -23.14
N TYR A 208 -14.13 7.06 -22.40
CA TYR A 208 -13.13 7.98 -22.94
C TYR A 208 -11.69 7.55 -22.62
N PHE A 209 -11.43 6.97 -21.44
CA PHE A 209 -10.09 6.48 -21.04
C PHE A 209 -9.97 4.95 -21.05
N GLY A 210 -11.03 4.22 -21.37
CA GLY A 210 -11.02 2.76 -21.41
C GLY A 210 -11.15 2.08 -20.04
N LEU A 211 -10.63 0.86 -19.95
CA LEU A 211 -10.78 0.01 -18.76
C LEU A 211 -9.67 0.26 -17.72
N VAL A 212 -10.06 0.25 -16.45
CA VAL A 212 -9.17 0.49 -15.30
C VAL A 212 -8.73 -0.84 -14.68
N ASP A 213 -7.49 -0.94 -14.22
CA ASP A 213 -7.04 -2.10 -13.44
C ASP A 213 -7.70 -2.14 -12.06
N ALA A 214 -8.25 -3.30 -11.66
CA ALA A 214 -8.84 -3.48 -10.34
C ALA A 214 -7.84 -3.20 -9.22
N ALA A 215 -6.56 -3.51 -9.43
CA ALA A 215 -5.47 -3.22 -8.49
C ALA A 215 -5.12 -1.71 -8.37
N ALA A 216 -5.57 -0.87 -9.32
CA ALA A 216 -5.41 0.58 -9.27
C ALA A 216 -6.52 1.28 -8.47
N VAL A 217 -7.56 0.55 -8.05
CA VAL A 217 -8.64 1.11 -7.21
C VAL A 217 -8.12 1.39 -5.81
N TYR A 218 -8.14 2.65 -5.41
CA TYR A 218 -7.56 3.14 -4.17
C TYR A 218 -8.42 2.83 -2.94
N GLY A 219 -9.75 2.95 -3.07
CA GLY A 219 -10.70 2.66 -2.00
C GLY A 219 -12.16 2.79 -2.44
N LYS A 220 -13.07 2.31 -1.60
CA LYS A 220 -14.52 2.35 -1.79
C LYS A 220 -15.12 3.57 -1.08
N ALA A 221 -15.88 4.40 -1.79
CA ALA A 221 -16.68 5.43 -1.14
C ALA A 221 -17.92 4.76 -0.52
N VAL A 222 -18.12 4.93 0.80
CA VAL A 222 -19.14 4.20 1.56
C VAL A 222 -20.34 5.07 1.97
N ALA A 223 -20.12 6.37 2.18
CA ALA A 223 -21.17 7.31 2.55
C ALA A 223 -20.76 8.77 2.26
N VAL A 224 -21.75 9.63 1.99
CA VAL A 224 -21.65 11.09 2.14
C VAL A 224 -21.91 11.43 3.59
N TYR A 225 -21.00 12.18 4.23
CA TYR A 225 -21.15 12.62 5.62
C TYR A 225 -21.43 14.13 5.77
N TYR A 226 -21.26 14.87 4.68
CA TYR A 226 -21.56 16.30 4.61
C TYR A 226 -21.87 16.68 3.16
N ARG A 227 -23.03 17.30 2.93
CA ARG A 227 -23.43 17.89 1.64
C ARG A 227 -23.35 19.40 1.68
N ARG A 228 -22.79 20.00 0.64
CA ARG A 228 -22.60 21.46 0.57
C ARG A 228 -23.95 22.17 0.40
N GLY A 229 -24.39 22.85 1.44
CA GLY A 229 -25.65 23.61 1.47
C GLY A 229 -26.70 23.01 2.40
N GLU A 230 -26.67 21.69 2.58
CA GLU A 230 -27.57 20.96 3.49
C GLU A 230 -26.93 20.71 4.87
N GLY A 231 -25.61 20.54 4.93
CA GLY A 231 -24.87 20.38 6.18
C GLY A 231 -24.41 18.94 6.41
N LEU A 232 -24.50 18.46 7.66
CA LEU A 232 -24.16 17.08 8.02
C LEU A 232 -25.28 16.13 7.60
N GLU A 233 -24.91 15.05 6.92
CA GLU A 233 -25.82 14.02 6.41
C GLU A 233 -25.20 12.64 6.68
N TRP A 234 -25.95 11.56 6.50
CA TRP A 234 -25.37 10.21 6.44
C TRP A 234 -26.07 9.38 5.35
N GLN A 235 -25.76 9.70 4.09
CA GLN A 235 -26.28 8.98 2.93
C GLN A 235 -25.30 7.86 2.54
N ARG A 236 -25.78 6.61 2.56
CA ARG A 236 -25.00 5.44 2.12
C ARG A 236 -24.94 5.35 0.58
N LEU A 237 -23.80 4.91 0.07
CA LEU A 237 -23.49 4.73 -1.37
C LEU A 237 -23.58 3.25 -1.82
#